data_AF-A0A9J6QXM2-F1
#
_entry.id   AF-A0A9J6QXM2-F1
#
_cell.length_a   1.000
_cell.length_b   1.000
_cell.length_c   1.000
_cell.angle_alpha   90.00
_cell.angle_beta   90.00
_cell.angle_gamma   90.00
#
_symmetry.space_group_name_H-M   'P 1'
#
loop_
_entity.id
_entity.type
_entity.pdbx_description
1 polymer ?
#
loop_
_entity_poly.entity_id
_entity_poly.type
_entity_poly.pdbx_seq_one_letter_code
_entity_poly.pdbx_strand_id
1 'polypeptide(L)'
;MSNFYARICESGHVNITYRRVKGDEHCQECGAPLMDSCPQCGNLIKQWHYYGMVYLTPKNLKFERPDSCAKCGQVFPWADK
;
A
#
# COMPACT_ATOMS: atom_id res chain seq x y z
N MET A 1 -14.29 14.00 -3.92
CA MET A 1 -13.12 13.78 -3.05
C MET A 1 -12.68 12.34 -3.26
N SER A 2 -11.45 12.11 -3.69
CA SER A 2 -10.97 10.76 -3.98
C SER A 2 -9.93 10.36 -2.95
N ASN A 3 -10.20 9.27 -2.23
CA ASN A 3 -9.26 8.66 -1.31
C ASN A 3 -8.43 7.64 -2.08
N PHE A 4 -7.12 7.69 -1.95
CA PHE A 4 -6.19 6.70 -2.49
C PHE A 4 -5.55 5.92 -1.35
N TYR A 5 -5.32 4.64 -1.59
CA TYR A 5 -4.74 3.70 -0.66
C TYR A 5 -3.46 3.11 -1.28
N ALA A 6 -2.40 3.03 -0.47
CA ALA A 6 -1.23 2.25 -0.84
C ALA A 6 -1.52 0.79 -0.58
N ARG A 7 -1.46 -0.02 -1.63
CA ARG A 7 -1.46 -1.48 -1.55
C ARG A 7 -0.05 -1.96 -1.77
N ILE A 8 0.47 -2.78 -0.86
CA ILE A 8 1.82 -3.31 -0.96
C ILE A 8 1.72 -4.83 -0.80
N CYS A 9 2.39 -5.59 -1.65
CA CYS A 9 2.46 -7.04 -1.47
C CYS A 9 3.61 -7.42 -0.54
N GLU A 10 3.64 -8.66 -0.03
CA GLU A 10 4.72 -9.11 0.86
C GLU A 10 6.12 -9.07 0.23
N SER A 11 6.20 -9.15 -1.11
CA SER A 11 7.46 -8.98 -1.85
C SER A 11 7.83 -7.50 -2.06
N GLY A 12 6.93 -6.58 -1.72
CA GLY A 12 7.18 -5.14 -1.68
C GLY A 12 6.86 -4.37 -2.95
N HIS A 13 6.04 -4.92 -3.84
CA HIS A 13 5.48 -4.17 -4.97
C HIS A 13 4.40 -3.21 -4.47
N VAL A 14 4.56 -1.94 -4.81
CA VAL A 14 3.64 -0.87 -4.43
C VAL A 14 2.64 -0.63 -5.56
N ASN A 15 1.36 -0.66 -5.22
CA ASN A 15 0.25 -0.32 -6.11
C ASN A 15 -0.65 0.71 -5.42
N ILE A 16 -0.72 1.92 -5.96
CA ILE A 16 -1.56 2.99 -5.41
C ILE A 16 -2.86 3.05 -6.20
N THR A 17 -3.99 2.90 -5.51
CA THR A 17 -5.31 2.96 -6.15
C THR A 17 -6.35 3.50 -5.20
N TYR A 18 -7.49 3.92 -5.74
CA TYR A 18 -8.61 4.46 -4.96
C TYR A 18 -9.44 3.37 -4.27
N ARG A 19 -9.10 2.10 -4.47
CA ARG A 19 -9.80 0.95 -3.87
C ARG A 19 -8.96 0.36 -2.74
N ARG A 20 -9.63 0.00 -1.65
CA ARG A 20 -9.05 -0.85 -0.60
C ARG A 20 -8.76 -2.24 -1.12
N VAL A 21 -7.81 -2.94 -0.50
CA VAL A 21 -7.59 -4.36 -0.77
C VAL A 21 -8.84 -5.12 -0.36
N LYS A 22 -9.38 -5.96 -1.25
CA LYS A 22 -10.56 -6.79 -0.96
C LYS A 22 -10.20 -8.27 -0.94
N GLY A 23 -10.32 -8.88 0.23
CA GLY A 23 -10.12 -10.33 0.41
C GLY A 23 -8.75 -10.77 -0.06
N ASP A 24 -8.74 -11.83 -0.86
CA ASP A 24 -7.55 -12.50 -1.40
C ASP A 24 -7.01 -11.82 -2.68
N GLU A 25 -6.92 -10.50 -2.70
CA GLU A 25 -6.24 -9.80 -3.79
C GLU A 25 -4.74 -10.14 -3.74
N HIS A 26 -4.20 -10.66 -4.83
CA HIS A 26 -2.79 -11.02 -4.97
C HIS A 26 -2.11 -10.14 -6.01
N CYS A 27 -0.82 -9.91 -5.83
CA CYS A 27 -0.02 -9.17 -6.80
C CYS A 27 0.11 -9.98 -8.09
N GLN A 28 -0.20 -9.39 -9.24
CA GLN A 28 -0.08 -10.08 -10.53
C GLN A 28 1.38 -10.34 -10.95
N GLU A 29 2.34 -9.62 -10.37
CA GLU A 29 3.76 -9.79 -10.70
C GLU A 29 4.44 -10.87 -9.86
N CYS A 30 4.09 -11.02 -8.59
CA CYS A 30 4.78 -11.95 -7.68
C CYS A 30 3.86 -13.01 -7.05
N GLY A 31 2.55 -12.92 -7.21
CA GLY A 31 1.57 -13.83 -6.61
C GLY A 31 1.38 -13.68 -5.10
N ALA A 32 2.13 -12.79 -4.43
CA ALA A 32 2.02 -12.58 -2.99
C ALA A 32 0.73 -11.81 -2.63
N PRO A 33 0.16 -12.04 -1.44
CA PRO A 33 -1.03 -11.33 -1.00
C PRO A 33 -0.76 -9.82 -0.91
N LEU A 34 -1.70 -9.03 -1.43
CA LEU A 34 -1.69 -7.58 -1.29
C LEU A 34 -2.27 -7.21 0.06
N MET A 35 -1.71 -6.17 0.67
CA MET A 35 -2.22 -5.59 1.89
C MET A 35 -2.22 -4.05 1.79
N ASP A 36 -3.32 -3.44 2.22
CA ASP A 36 -3.45 -1.98 2.36
C ASP A 36 -3.32 -1.50 3.81
N SER A 37 -3.27 -2.46 4.73
CA SER A 37 -3.31 -2.27 6.17
C SER A 37 -2.33 -3.21 6.84
N CYS A 38 -1.85 -2.80 8.01
CA CYS A 38 -0.96 -3.59 8.82
C CYS A 38 -1.70 -4.83 9.37
N PRO A 39 -1.19 -6.05 9.17
CA PRO A 39 -1.84 -7.26 9.66
C PRO A 39 -1.88 -7.37 11.20
N GLN A 40 -1.00 -6.65 11.91
CA GLN A 40 -0.94 -6.66 13.37
C GLN A 40 -1.88 -5.66 14.04
N CYS A 41 -1.96 -4.43 13.53
CA CYS A 41 -2.74 -3.37 14.17
C CYS A 41 -3.95 -2.90 13.36
N GLY A 42 -4.13 -3.39 12.13
CA GLY A 42 -5.21 -3.00 11.24
C GLY A 42 -5.12 -1.56 10.70
N ASN A 43 -4.08 -0.78 11.06
CA ASN A 43 -3.92 0.57 10.53
C ASN A 43 -3.55 0.55 9.05
N LEU A 44 -4.15 1.46 8.29
CA LEU A 44 -3.79 1.67 6.89
C LEU A 44 -2.32 2.06 6.76
N ILE A 45 -1.63 1.46 5.78
CA ILE A 45 -0.21 1.74 5.55
C ILE A 45 -0.05 3.21 5.12
N LYS A 46 -0.82 3.60 4.11
CA LYS A 46 -0.89 5.00 3.67
C LYS A 46 -2.23 5.26 3.00
N GLN A 47 -2.82 6.40 3.35
CA GLN A 47 -4.00 6.94 2.70
C GLN A 47 -3.70 8.37 2.27
N TRP A 48 -4.08 8.71 1.04
CA TRP A 48 -4.04 10.08 0.52
C TRP A 48 -5.46 10.59 0.31
N HIS A 49 -5.70 11.83 0.75
CA HIS A 49 -6.93 12.56 0.50
C HIS A 49 -6.65 13.63 -0.55
N TYR A 50 -7.16 13.45 -1.77
CA TYR A 50 -6.99 14.43 -2.84
C TYR A 50 -8.29 15.19 -3.10
N TYR A 51 -8.15 16.53 -3.12
CA TYR A 51 -9.23 17.51 -3.33
C TYR A 51 -9.26 18.08 -4.77
N GLY A 52 -8.70 17.38 -5.77
CA GLY A 52 -8.68 17.83 -7.16
C GLY A 52 -8.41 16.71 -8.18
N MET A 53 -8.53 17.02 -9.48
CA MET A 53 -8.21 16.09 -10.58
C MET A 53 -6.70 15.84 -10.63
N VAL A 54 -6.27 14.64 -10.26
CA VAL A 54 -4.86 14.24 -10.34
C VAL A 54 -4.62 13.52 -11.67
N TYR A 55 -3.94 14.19 -12.59
CA TYR A 55 -3.23 13.57 -13.70
C TYR A 55 -1.96 12.87 -13.17
N LEU A 56 -2.06 11.71 -12.52
CA LEU A 56 -0.86 10.94 -12.18
C LEU A 56 -1.08 9.46 -12.43
N THR A 57 -0.67 9.05 -13.63
CA THR A 57 -0.17 7.71 -13.90
C THR A 57 0.84 7.33 -12.80
N PRO A 58 0.67 6.21 -12.09
CA PRO A 58 1.34 5.89 -10.83
C PRO A 58 2.81 5.44 -10.97
N LYS A 59 3.56 5.91 -11.97
CA LYS A 59 4.99 5.57 -12.12
C LYS A 59 5.95 6.51 -11.38
N ASN A 60 5.52 7.73 -11.06
CA ASN A 60 6.40 8.77 -10.50
C ASN A 60 5.97 9.32 -9.14
N LEU A 61 4.92 8.76 -8.51
CA LEU A 61 4.77 8.94 -7.07
C LEU A 61 5.91 8.13 -6.43
N LYS A 62 7.00 8.82 -6.06
CA LYS A 62 8.01 8.30 -5.14
C LYS A 62 7.35 8.11 -3.76
N PHE A 63 6.47 7.12 -3.67
CA PHE A 63 6.04 6.62 -2.39
C PHE A 63 7.09 5.62 -1.95
N GLU A 64 7.98 6.09 -1.08
CA GLU A 64 8.88 5.20 -0.35
C GLU A 64 8.01 4.36 0.58
N ARG A 65 7.93 3.06 0.28
CA ARG A 65 7.23 2.09 1.11
C ARG A 65 7.86 2.15 2.51
N PRO A 66 7.06 2.29 3.58
CA PRO A 66 7.61 2.21 4.92
C PRO A 66 8.06 0.77 5.19
N ASP A 67 9.24 0.63 5.78
CA ASP A 67 9.78 -0.67 6.20
C ASP A 67 9.11 -1.17 7.49
N SER A 68 8.57 -0.26 8.29
CA SER A 68 7.83 -0.58 9.50
C SER A 68 6.54 0.21 9.63
N CYS A 69 5.57 -0.35 10.34
CA CYS A 69 4.32 0.32 10.62
C CYS A 69 4.54 1.48 11.60
N ALA A 70 4.19 2.71 11.21
CA ALA A 70 4.31 3.89 12.06
C ALA A 70 3.50 3.83 13.37
N LYS A 71 2.53 2.92 13.47
CA LYS A 71 1.62 2.79 14.62
C LYS A 71 2.03 1.70 15.61
N CYS A 72 2.39 0.52 15.13
CA CYS A 72 2.78 -0.60 16.00
C CYS A 72 4.28 -0.91 15.98
N GLY A 73 5.05 -0.32 15.08
CA GLY A 73 6.48 -0.62 14.90
C GLY A 73 6.77 -1.95 14.21
N GLN A 74 5.74 -2.70 13.78
CA GLN A 74 5.91 -3.98 13.10
C GLN A 74 6.67 -3.78 11.79
N VAL A 75 7.77 -4.50 11.62
CA VAL A 75 8.51 -4.57 10.37
C VAL A 75 7.69 -5.35 9.34
N PHE A 76 7.54 -4.78 8.15
CA PHE A 76 6.82 -5.42 7.08
C PHE A 76 7.67 -6.49 6.40
N PRO A 77 7.07 -7.56 5.84
CA PRO A 77 7.82 -8.66 5.24
C PRO A 77 8.70 -8.24 4.05
N TRP A 78 8.39 -7.13 3.38
CA TRP A 78 9.21 -6.60 2.28
C TRP A 78 10.42 -5.78 2.73
N ALA A 79 10.53 -5.44 4.01
CA ALA A 79 11.66 -4.68 4.54
C ALA A 79 12.91 -5.55 4.75
N ASP A 80 12.72 -6.87 4.86
CA ASP A 80 13.78 -7.85 5.11
C ASP A 80 14.35 -8.46 3.81
N LYS A 81 13.95 -7.95 2.63
CA LYS A 81 14.40 -8.38 1.30
C LYS A 81 15.21 -7.30 0.61
#